data_AF-A0A821F1U7-F1
#
_entry.id   AF-A0A821F1U7-F1
#
_cell.length_a   1.000
_cell.length_b   1.000
_cell.length_c   1.000
_cell.angle_alpha   90.00
_cell.angle_beta   90.00
_cell.angle_gamma   90.00
#
_symmetry.space_group_name_H-M   'P 1'
#
loop_
_entity.id
_entity.type
_entity.pdbx_description
1 polymer ?
#
loop_
_entity_poly.entity_id
_entity_poly.type
_entity_poly.pdbx_seq_one_letter_code
_entity_poly.pdbx_strand_id
1 'polypeptide(L)'
;LAKAKFLRTSDILCLQEVFEPKPSEILLDSLTDTYPYSTPILGNQDDQDYWDETWNRQIGRSSLKFLSGGLTILSKWPIIHTAQYFYRHSCSGHTFVRGGFIYARILYGKNKIPIHIIGTHLQPSDHRGCYVSSEDKIREKQMYEITGFIDARNISKNELIFFLGDFNIDKYNIEQYETMIDILRVKEQYLYPSSIRCTWDSSFNAMTNAKHQENQLLDYILIHKDHTLNNSLWFNLIIDAMASEQWHLLGKNRMFYNTRNIPSMELSDHYPIWGFFNLSKKQWPEQPSGVLTYVNFVTADTNLPIMIVDRNIQIGNSTNDTGSIFILTNNGTPRRHRCLKSEQYVILIDGNQSEFYLSDAKYFRMKYGMEQVNRYLKIIQTDNTTKCIQTNSTFILQTRLSTGFYYVNHSSSHLCSCTKDRDQAQLFKLVEVKRKDISCSITH
;
A
#
# COMPACT_ATOMS: atom_id res chain seq x y z
N LEU A 1 2.72 3.64 -10.22
CA LEU A 1 3.49 2.40 -9.98
C LEU A 1 4.79 2.31 -10.81
N ALA A 2 4.78 2.38 -12.15
CA ALA A 2 5.95 2.25 -13.05
C ALA A 2 7.25 3.01 -12.68
N LYS A 3 7.12 4.18 -12.04
CA LYS A 3 8.24 5.03 -11.61
C LYS A 3 8.78 4.70 -10.21
N ALA A 4 8.15 3.76 -9.50
CA ALA A 4 8.49 3.46 -8.12
C ALA A 4 9.81 2.69 -8.04
N LYS A 5 10.82 3.29 -7.40
CA LYS A 5 12.18 2.75 -7.36
C LYS A 5 12.25 1.38 -6.67
N PHE A 6 11.42 1.14 -5.66
CA PHE A 6 11.45 -0.09 -4.87
C PHE A 6 11.18 -1.35 -5.71
N LEU A 7 10.37 -1.23 -6.77
CA LEU A 7 10.06 -2.31 -7.71
C LEU A 7 11.27 -2.82 -8.46
N ARG A 8 12.36 -2.04 -8.57
CA ARG A 8 13.54 -2.39 -9.37
C ARG A 8 14.66 -3.03 -8.55
N THR A 9 14.44 -3.17 -7.24
CA THR A 9 15.51 -3.54 -6.30
C THR A 9 15.59 -5.04 -6.01
N SER A 10 14.61 -5.83 -6.44
CA SER A 10 14.56 -7.28 -6.26
C SER A 10 15.15 -8.02 -7.46
N ASP A 11 15.57 -9.26 -7.28
CA ASP A 11 15.98 -10.14 -8.38
C ASP A 11 14.80 -10.75 -9.13
N ILE A 12 13.74 -11.06 -8.38
CA ILE A 12 12.48 -11.59 -8.88
C ILE A 12 11.37 -10.74 -8.27
N LEU A 13 10.36 -10.44 -9.07
CA LEU A 13 9.20 -9.64 -8.70
C LEU A 13 7.95 -10.38 -9.15
N CYS A 14 6.98 -10.49 -8.26
CA CYS A 14 5.64 -10.97 -8.61
C CYS A 14 4.66 -9.84 -8.46
N LEU A 15 3.83 -9.66 -9.48
CA LEU A 15 2.78 -8.66 -9.50
C LEU A 15 1.44 -9.39 -9.45
N GLN A 16 0.57 -8.91 -8.58
CA GLN A 16 -0.79 -9.39 -8.38
C GLN A 16 -1.77 -8.30 -8.80
N GLU A 17 -3.01 -8.72 -9.08
CA GLU A 17 -4.11 -7.87 -9.55
C GLU A 17 -3.79 -7.00 -10.79
N VAL A 18 -2.89 -7.46 -11.65
CA VAL A 18 -2.63 -6.85 -12.97
C VAL A 18 -3.71 -7.29 -13.98
N PHE A 19 -4.97 -7.01 -13.66
CA PHE A 19 -6.13 -7.47 -14.44
C PHE A 19 -6.36 -6.63 -15.70
N GLU A 20 -6.18 -5.31 -15.59
CA GLU A 20 -6.50 -4.37 -16.65
C GLU A 20 -5.41 -4.38 -17.74
N PRO A 21 -5.71 -4.74 -19.00
CA PRO A 21 -4.69 -4.97 -20.02
C PRO A 21 -3.76 -3.77 -20.24
N LYS A 22 -4.32 -2.59 -20.48
CA LYS A 22 -3.55 -1.39 -20.85
C LYS A 22 -2.68 -0.85 -19.70
N PRO A 23 -3.18 -0.67 -18.47
CA PRO A 23 -2.32 -0.31 -17.33
C PRO A 23 -1.23 -1.34 -17.04
N SER A 24 -1.53 -2.63 -17.21
CA SER A 24 -0.58 -3.73 -17.00
C SER A 24 0.52 -3.70 -18.05
N GLU A 25 0.18 -3.54 -19.33
CA GLU A 25 1.15 -3.36 -20.43
C GLU A 25 2.12 -2.20 -20.14
N ILE A 26 1.59 -1.01 -19.82
CA ILE A 26 2.42 0.16 -19.45
C ILE A 26 3.36 -0.15 -18.27
N LEU A 27 2.87 -0.87 -17.26
CA LEU A 27 3.67 -1.24 -16.10
C LEU A 27 4.77 -2.24 -16.47
N LEU A 28 4.43 -3.32 -17.17
CA LEU A 28 5.35 -4.39 -17.53
C LEU A 28 6.42 -3.87 -18.50
N ASP A 29 6.04 -3.12 -19.53
CA ASP A 29 6.97 -2.48 -20.47
C ASP A 29 7.98 -1.59 -19.74
N SER A 30 7.50 -0.81 -18.77
CA SER A 30 8.37 0.08 -17.99
C SER A 30 9.39 -0.66 -17.12
N LEU A 31 9.20 -1.95 -16.87
CA LEU A 31 10.05 -2.77 -16.01
C LEU A 31 11.01 -3.68 -16.79
N THR A 32 10.90 -3.75 -18.12
CA THR A 32 11.72 -4.63 -19.00
C THR A 32 13.21 -4.35 -18.93
N ASP A 33 13.61 -3.10 -18.74
CA ASP A 33 15.00 -2.67 -18.55
C ASP A 33 15.65 -3.29 -17.30
N THR A 34 14.82 -3.59 -16.29
CA THR A 34 15.24 -4.20 -15.04
C THR A 34 15.01 -5.72 -15.03
N TYR A 35 13.87 -6.17 -15.57
CA TYR A 35 13.43 -7.55 -15.58
C TYR A 35 13.22 -8.02 -17.03
N PRO A 36 14.28 -8.44 -17.73
CA PRO A 36 14.19 -8.84 -19.13
C PRO A 36 13.48 -10.20 -19.33
N TYR A 37 13.24 -10.96 -18.27
CA TYR A 37 12.52 -12.23 -18.33
C TYR A 37 11.20 -12.11 -17.57
N SER A 38 10.10 -12.47 -18.21
CA SER A 38 8.76 -12.40 -17.63
C SER A 38 7.92 -13.60 -18.04
N THR A 39 7.01 -14.02 -17.17
CA THR A 39 5.90 -14.88 -17.59
C THR A 39 4.79 -14.04 -18.22
N PRO A 40 3.93 -14.63 -19.06
CA PRO A 40 2.67 -13.99 -19.38
C PRO A 40 1.82 -13.73 -18.13
N ILE A 41 0.76 -12.92 -18.28
CA ILE A 41 -0.25 -12.77 -17.23
C ILE A 41 -1.07 -14.06 -17.16
N LEU A 42 -1.21 -14.64 -15.98
CA LEU A 42 -1.97 -15.85 -15.72
C LEU A 42 -3.35 -15.78 -16.38
N GLY A 43 -3.70 -16.78 -17.19
CA GLY A 43 -5.02 -16.83 -17.83
C GLY A 43 -5.31 -15.71 -18.82
N ASN A 44 -4.31 -14.96 -19.29
CA ASN A 44 -4.48 -14.13 -20.47
C ASN A 44 -4.73 -15.02 -21.68
N GLN A 45 -5.79 -14.74 -22.44
CA GLN A 45 -6.18 -15.61 -23.56
C GLN A 45 -5.22 -15.47 -24.74
N ASP A 46 -4.66 -14.29 -24.94
CA ASP A 46 -3.74 -13.99 -26.04
C ASP A 46 -2.37 -14.68 -25.85
N ASP A 47 -2.07 -15.09 -24.61
CA ASP A 47 -0.78 -15.67 -24.25
C ASP A 47 -0.81 -17.20 -24.01
N GLN A 48 -1.90 -17.88 -24.37
CA GLN A 48 -2.10 -19.30 -24.04
C GLN A 48 -0.96 -20.22 -24.53
N ASP A 49 -0.36 -19.90 -25.68
CA ASP A 49 0.66 -20.73 -26.33
C ASP A 49 2.10 -20.38 -25.89
N TYR A 50 2.28 -19.37 -25.04
CA TYR A 50 3.61 -18.99 -24.51
C TYR A 50 3.99 -19.74 -23.24
N TRP A 51 3.08 -20.54 -22.68
CA TRP A 51 3.33 -21.37 -21.49
C TRP A 51 3.90 -22.72 -21.89
N ASP A 52 4.98 -23.16 -21.24
CA ASP A 52 5.51 -24.52 -21.47
C ASP A 52 4.53 -25.60 -21.00
N GLU A 53 3.74 -25.30 -19.98
CA GLU A 53 2.71 -26.19 -19.46
C GLU A 53 1.45 -25.45 -18.98
N THR A 54 0.28 -26.07 -19.17
CA THR A 54 -1.01 -25.54 -18.70
C THR A 54 -1.82 -26.63 -18.02
N TRP A 55 -2.09 -26.47 -16.73
CA TRP A 55 -2.90 -27.40 -15.95
C TRP A 55 -4.36 -26.94 -15.85
N ASN A 56 -5.27 -27.91 -15.82
CA ASN A 56 -6.72 -27.67 -15.77
C ASN A 56 -7.21 -26.69 -16.85
N ARG A 57 -6.66 -26.79 -18.08
CA ARG A 57 -6.94 -25.89 -19.21
C ARG A 57 -8.44 -25.72 -19.49
N GLN A 58 -9.24 -26.77 -19.31
CA GLN A 58 -10.68 -26.74 -19.47
C GLN A 58 -11.38 -25.75 -18.52
N ILE A 59 -10.83 -25.55 -17.32
CA ILE A 59 -11.36 -24.58 -16.34
C ILE A 59 -11.06 -23.17 -16.81
N GLY A 60 -9.82 -22.89 -17.22
CA GLY A 60 -9.43 -21.59 -17.78
C GLY A 60 -10.19 -21.22 -19.06
N ARG A 61 -10.62 -22.21 -19.85
CA ARG A 61 -11.41 -22.01 -21.08
C ARG A 61 -12.92 -21.90 -20.87
N SER A 62 -13.42 -22.04 -19.64
CA SER A 62 -14.84 -21.87 -19.34
C SER A 62 -15.34 -20.48 -19.78
N SER A 63 -16.50 -20.42 -20.42
CA SER A 63 -17.13 -19.16 -20.84
C SER A 63 -17.52 -18.25 -19.67
N LEU A 64 -17.62 -18.80 -18.46
CA LEU A 64 -17.83 -18.02 -17.24
C LEU A 64 -16.57 -17.26 -16.81
N LYS A 65 -15.38 -17.66 -17.28
CA LYS A 65 -14.11 -17.05 -16.90
C LYS A 65 -13.75 -15.99 -17.93
N PHE A 66 -14.00 -14.71 -17.65
CA PHE A 66 -13.73 -13.60 -18.58
C PHE A 66 -12.65 -12.63 -18.09
N LEU A 67 -12.24 -12.70 -16.81
CA LEU A 67 -11.09 -11.96 -16.30
C LEU A 67 -9.85 -12.86 -16.28
N SER A 68 -8.69 -12.27 -16.60
CA SER A 68 -7.39 -12.92 -16.39
C SER A 68 -7.16 -13.18 -14.89
N GLY A 69 -6.19 -14.03 -14.54
CA GLY A 69 -5.79 -14.26 -13.15
C GLY A 69 -5.00 -13.11 -12.53
N GLY A 70 -4.62 -12.09 -13.31
CA GLY A 70 -3.96 -10.87 -12.81
C GLY A 70 -2.63 -11.12 -12.11
N LEU A 71 -1.92 -12.20 -12.46
CA LEU A 71 -0.67 -12.60 -11.82
C LEU A 71 0.44 -12.71 -12.87
N THR A 72 1.64 -12.23 -12.58
CA THR A 72 2.83 -12.43 -13.43
C THR A 72 4.11 -12.43 -12.60
N ILE A 73 5.13 -13.15 -13.08
CA ILE A 73 6.46 -13.19 -12.47
C ILE A 73 7.46 -12.55 -13.43
N LEU A 74 8.22 -11.59 -12.91
CA LEU A 74 9.31 -10.86 -13.55
C LEU A 74 10.64 -11.26 -12.91
N SER A 75 11.70 -11.40 -13.71
CA SER A 75 13.00 -11.87 -13.24
C SER A 75 14.16 -11.19 -13.96
N LYS A 76 15.21 -10.87 -13.19
CA LYS A 76 16.53 -10.46 -13.72
C LYS A 76 17.28 -11.62 -14.38
N TRP A 77 16.88 -12.84 -14.03
CA TRP A 77 17.55 -14.08 -14.39
C TRP A 77 16.68 -14.94 -15.32
N PRO A 78 17.25 -15.73 -16.23
CA PRO A 78 16.49 -16.51 -17.21
C PRO A 78 15.44 -17.41 -16.55
N ILE A 79 14.19 -17.26 -17.00
CA ILE A 79 13.10 -18.21 -16.73
C ILE A 79 13.21 -19.31 -17.80
N ILE A 80 13.51 -20.53 -17.38
CA ILE A 80 13.78 -21.66 -18.29
C ILE A 80 12.62 -22.63 -18.43
N HIS A 81 11.61 -22.50 -17.57
CA HIS A 81 10.37 -23.25 -17.69
C HIS A 81 9.25 -22.51 -16.95
N THR A 82 8.07 -22.50 -17.53
CA THR A 82 6.88 -21.83 -17.04
C THR A 82 5.67 -22.75 -17.09
N ALA A 83 4.87 -22.74 -16.03
CA ALA A 83 3.56 -23.37 -16.06
C ALA A 83 2.52 -22.44 -15.46
N GLN A 84 1.32 -22.46 -16.04
CA GLN A 84 0.15 -21.89 -15.41
C GLN A 84 -0.80 -23.00 -14.96
N TYR A 85 -1.43 -22.80 -13.81
CA TYR A 85 -2.37 -23.74 -13.23
C TYR A 85 -3.65 -23.01 -12.88
N PHE A 86 -4.80 -23.51 -13.34
CA PHE A 86 -6.11 -22.95 -12.96
C PHE A 86 -6.73 -23.73 -11.80
N TYR A 87 -7.10 -23.03 -10.72
CA TYR A 87 -7.73 -23.67 -9.56
C TYR A 87 -9.08 -24.27 -9.90
N ARG A 88 -9.38 -25.43 -9.30
CA ARG A 88 -10.67 -26.12 -9.48
C ARG A 88 -11.78 -25.48 -8.67
N HIS A 89 -11.42 -24.78 -7.61
CA HIS A 89 -12.36 -24.22 -6.65
C HIS A 89 -12.17 -22.71 -6.53
N SER A 90 -13.29 -21.99 -6.62
CA SER A 90 -13.43 -20.55 -6.41
C SER A 90 -14.89 -20.27 -6.04
N CYS A 91 -15.18 -19.13 -5.43
CA CYS A 91 -16.56 -18.70 -5.16
C CYS A 91 -16.75 -17.19 -5.37
N SER A 92 -17.99 -16.71 -5.27
CA SER A 92 -18.35 -15.32 -5.50
C SER A 92 -17.83 -14.79 -6.86
N GLY A 93 -17.45 -13.53 -6.94
CA GLY A 93 -16.89 -12.88 -8.13
C GLY A 93 -15.65 -13.58 -8.69
N HIS A 94 -14.90 -14.31 -7.86
CA HIS A 94 -13.72 -15.07 -8.28
C HIS A 94 -14.07 -16.27 -9.18
N THR A 95 -15.35 -16.64 -9.24
CA THR A 95 -15.86 -17.59 -10.25
C THR A 95 -15.66 -17.07 -11.67
N PHE A 96 -15.57 -15.76 -11.88
CA PHE A 96 -15.36 -15.15 -13.20
C PHE A 96 -13.88 -14.90 -13.57
N VAL A 97 -12.98 -15.13 -12.61
CA VAL A 97 -11.53 -14.90 -12.73
C VAL A 97 -10.82 -16.20 -13.03
N ARG A 98 -9.87 -16.21 -13.98
CA ARG A 98 -8.96 -17.35 -14.22
C ARG A 98 -7.88 -17.46 -13.14
N GLY A 99 -8.34 -17.55 -11.88
CA GLY A 99 -7.50 -17.68 -10.69
C GLY A 99 -6.74 -19.00 -10.66
N GLY A 100 -5.59 -18.98 -10.00
CA GLY A 100 -4.61 -20.02 -10.15
C GLY A 100 -3.26 -19.63 -9.57
N PHE A 101 -2.23 -20.38 -9.96
CA PHE A 101 -0.85 -20.05 -9.67
C PHE A 101 0.03 -20.15 -10.92
N ILE A 102 1.14 -19.43 -10.89
CA ILE A 102 2.23 -19.52 -11.86
C ILE A 102 3.38 -20.27 -11.22
N TYR A 103 3.94 -21.23 -11.95
CA TYR A 103 5.24 -21.83 -11.64
C TYR A 103 6.28 -21.32 -12.62
N ALA A 104 7.42 -20.86 -12.10
CA ALA A 104 8.59 -20.47 -12.89
C ALA A 104 9.85 -21.15 -12.34
N ARG A 105 10.57 -21.87 -13.20
CA ARG A 105 11.92 -22.35 -12.89
C ARG A 105 12.93 -21.35 -13.43
N ILE A 106 13.78 -20.83 -12.55
CA ILE A 106 14.71 -19.73 -12.84
C ILE A 106 16.14 -20.18 -12.61
N LEU A 107 17.04 -19.84 -13.51
CA LEU A 107 18.49 -20.03 -13.33
C LEU A 107 19.10 -18.81 -12.64
N TYR A 108 19.08 -18.81 -11.31
CA TYR A 108 19.44 -17.67 -10.47
C TYR A 108 20.95 -17.45 -10.36
N GLY A 109 21.36 -16.18 -10.46
CA GLY A 109 22.74 -15.75 -10.30
C GLY A 109 23.65 -16.15 -11.46
N LYS A 110 24.90 -15.66 -11.43
CA LYS A 110 25.92 -15.99 -12.45
C LYS A 110 26.22 -17.50 -12.52
N ASN A 111 26.04 -18.21 -11.40
CA ASN A 111 26.26 -19.64 -11.30
C ASN A 111 25.06 -20.47 -11.80
N LYS A 112 23.98 -19.82 -12.29
CA LYS A 112 22.79 -20.48 -12.85
C LYS A 112 22.18 -21.52 -11.90
N ILE A 113 22.04 -21.16 -10.63
CA ILE A 113 21.48 -22.04 -9.60
C ILE A 113 19.97 -22.16 -9.85
N PRO A 114 19.43 -23.36 -10.10
CA PRO A 114 18.01 -23.53 -10.31
C PRO A 114 17.22 -23.23 -9.02
N ILE A 115 16.23 -22.36 -9.15
CA ILE A 115 15.23 -22.09 -8.11
C ILE A 115 13.83 -22.15 -8.71
N HIS A 116 12.86 -22.40 -7.86
CA HIS A 116 11.46 -22.64 -8.23
C HIS A 116 10.59 -21.61 -7.53
N ILE A 117 9.81 -20.89 -8.33
CA ILE A 117 8.91 -19.85 -7.84
C ILE A 117 7.47 -20.28 -8.11
N ILE A 118 6.65 -20.27 -7.08
CA ILE A 118 5.20 -20.39 -7.16
C ILE A 118 4.60 -19.03 -6.79
N GLY A 119 4.11 -18.29 -7.78
CA GLY A 119 3.29 -17.11 -7.56
C GLY A 119 1.82 -17.50 -7.46
N THR A 120 1.07 -17.02 -6.47
CA THR A 120 -0.37 -17.29 -6.36
C THR A 120 -1.14 -16.10 -5.78
N HIS A 121 -2.44 -16.05 -6.04
CA HIS A 121 -3.40 -15.21 -5.35
C HIS A 121 -4.61 -16.09 -4.98
N LEU A 122 -4.75 -16.43 -3.70
CA LEU A 122 -5.78 -17.36 -3.21
C LEU A 122 -7.15 -16.67 -3.05
N GLN A 123 -8.19 -17.48 -2.87
CA GLN A 123 -9.57 -17.01 -2.67
C GLN A 123 -9.67 -15.98 -1.53
N PRO A 124 -10.12 -14.75 -1.80
CA PRO A 124 -10.31 -13.75 -0.77
C PRO A 124 -11.55 -14.02 0.07
N SER A 125 -11.58 -13.35 1.22
CA SER A 125 -12.70 -13.35 2.15
C SER A 125 -13.75 -12.32 1.72
N ASP A 126 -14.61 -12.68 0.77
CA ASP A 126 -15.66 -11.83 0.20
C ASP A 126 -16.92 -11.80 1.11
N HIS A 127 -17.05 -12.73 2.05
CA HIS A 127 -18.19 -12.90 2.98
C HIS A 127 -19.57 -12.94 2.30
N ARG A 128 -19.61 -12.95 0.97
CA ARG A 128 -20.79 -12.94 0.11
C ARG A 128 -20.53 -13.91 -1.02
N GLY A 129 -21.53 -14.73 -1.37
CA GLY A 129 -21.47 -15.55 -2.58
C GLY A 129 -20.76 -16.92 -2.47
N CYS A 130 -20.28 -17.31 -1.29
CA CYS A 130 -19.61 -18.60 -1.06
C CYS A 130 -20.52 -19.59 -0.30
N TYR A 131 -21.65 -19.96 -0.92
CA TYR A 131 -22.72 -20.74 -0.28
C TYR A 131 -22.45 -22.25 -0.18
N VAL A 132 -21.55 -22.79 -1.01
CA VAL A 132 -21.30 -24.24 -1.13
C VAL A 132 -20.11 -24.72 -0.31
N SER A 133 -19.15 -23.82 -0.05
CA SER A 133 -17.93 -24.07 0.73
C SER A 133 -17.49 -22.75 1.32
N SER A 134 -17.01 -22.75 2.56
CA SER A 134 -16.37 -21.55 3.12
C SER A 134 -15.14 -21.17 2.30
N GLU A 135 -14.79 -19.88 2.36
CA GLU A 135 -13.61 -19.32 1.69
C GLU A 135 -12.33 -19.99 2.19
N ASP A 136 -12.23 -20.24 3.49
CA ASP A 136 -11.11 -20.97 4.13
C ASP A 136 -10.93 -22.36 3.52
N LYS A 137 -12.02 -23.12 3.36
CA LYS A 137 -11.96 -24.47 2.75
C LYS A 137 -11.66 -24.44 1.26
N ILE A 138 -11.97 -23.33 0.58
CA ILE A 138 -11.54 -23.13 -0.80
C ILE A 138 -10.03 -22.87 -0.84
N ARG A 139 -9.50 -21.99 0.03
CA ARG A 139 -8.06 -21.75 0.14
C ARG A 139 -7.29 -23.03 0.46
N GLU A 140 -7.76 -23.86 1.38
CA GLU A 140 -7.17 -25.18 1.66
C GLU A 140 -7.06 -26.04 0.39
N LYS A 141 -8.16 -26.17 -0.37
CA LYS A 141 -8.16 -26.94 -1.63
C LYS A 141 -7.16 -26.37 -2.64
N GLN A 142 -7.12 -25.05 -2.79
CA GLN A 142 -6.16 -24.38 -3.67
C GLN A 142 -4.70 -24.63 -3.24
N MET A 143 -4.41 -24.64 -1.94
CA MET A 143 -3.09 -24.98 -1.40
C MET A 143 -2.73 -26.45 -1.61
N TYR A 144 -3.68 -27.38 -1.49
CA TYR A 144 -3.46 -28.79 -1.86
C TYR A 144 -3.20 -28.97 -3.37
N GLU A 145 -3.83 -28.18 -4.23
CA GLU A 145 -3.54 -28.17 -5.66
C GLU A 145 -2.10 -27.70 -5.94
N ILE A 146 -1.61 -26.68 -5.23
CA ILE A 146 -0.21 -26.24 -5.31
C ILE A 146 0.74 -27.37 -4.90
N THR A 147 0.49 -28.02 -3.75
CA THR A 147 1.41 -29.04 -3.24
C THR A 147 1.41 -30.30 -4.09
N GLY A 148 0.26 -30.73 -4.60
CA GLY A 148 0.17 -31.84 -5.55
C GLY A 148 0.94 -31.56 -6.85
N PHE A 149 0.94 -30.31 -7.32
CA PHE A 149 1.74 -29.90 -8.49
C PHE A 149 3.25 -29.95 -8.22
N ILE A 150 3.69 -29.56 -7.02
CA ILE A 150 5.10 -29.63 -6.61
C ILE A 150 5.56 -31.09 -6.47
N ASP A 151 4.75 -31.94 -5.83
CA ASP A 151 5.08 -33.36 -5.62
C ASP A 151 5.24 -34.10 -6.95
N ALA A 152 4.40 -33.79 -7.94
CA ALA A 152 4.46 -34.39 -9.27
C ALA A 152 5.79 -34.09 -10.02
N ARG A 153 6.54 -33.06 -9.60
CA ARG A 153 7.80 -32.65 -10.27
C ARG A 153 9.04 -33.31 -9.70
N ASN A 154 8.96 -33.93 -8.52
CA ASN A 154 10.11 -34.54 -7.84
C ASN A 154 11.35 -33.63 -7.82
N ILE A 155 11.16 -32.38 -7.41
CA ILE A 155 12.21 -31.36 -7.37
C ILE A 155 13.33 -31.82 -6.43
N SER A 156 14.59 -31.63 -6.85
CA SER A 156 15.72 -32.01 -6.02
C SER A 156 15.76 -31.18 -4.74
N LYS A 157 16.06 -31.81 -3.59
CA LYS A 157 16.17 -31.13 -2.28
C LYS A 157 17.23 -30.03 -2.23
N ASN A 158 18.15 -30.01 -3.22
CA ASN A 158 19.19 -29.00 -3.34
C ASN A 158 18.73 -27.75 -4.11
N GLU A 159 17.56 -27.77 -4.75
CA GLU A 159 16.97 -26.62 -5.44
C GLU A 159 15.98 -25.92 -4.50
N LEU A 160 15.99 -24.58 -4.45
CA LEU A 160 15.12 -23.83 -3.54
C LEU A 160 13.71 -23.67 -4.13
N ILE A 161 12.68 -23.74 -3.27
CA ILE A 161 11.28 -23.53 -3.65
C ILE A 161 10.71 -22.39 -2.82
N PHE A 162 10.21 -21.37 -3.50
CA PHE A 162 9.56 -20.20 -2.91
C PHE A 162 8.10 -20.12 -3.32
N PHE A 163 7.26 -19.71 -2.37
CA PHE A 163 5.85 -19.42 -2.58
C PHE A 163 5.62 -17.94 -2.29
N LEU A 164 4.92 -17.24 -3.17
CA LEU A 164 4.79 -15.80 -3.05
C LEU A 164 3.44 -15.29 -3.56
N GLY A 165 2.93 -14.27 -2.88
CA GLY A 165 1.69 -13.58 -3.23
C GLY A 165 0.77 -13.38 -2.05
N ASP A 166 -0.50 -13.12 -2.36
CA ASP A 166 -1.59 -12.89 -1.42
C ASP A 166 -2.29 -14.22 -1.17
N PHE A 167 -2.12 -14.72 0.04
CA PHE A 167 -2.72 -15.98 0.46
C PHE A 167 -4.12 -15.76 1.04
N ASN A 168 -4.55 -14.52 1.24
CA ASN A 168 -5.83 -14.17 1.86
C ASN A 168 -6.05 -14.89 3.21
N ILE A 169 -4.95 -15.16 3.92
CA ILE A 169 -4.92 -15.79 5.24
C ILE A 169 -4.20 -14.82 6.16
N ASP A 170 -4.89 -14.32 7.17
CA ASP A 170 -4.29 -13.40 8.13
C ASP A 170 -3.33 -14.13 9.07
N LYS A 171 -2.08 -13.66 9.18
CA LYS A 171 -1.07 -14.24 10.08
C LYS A 171 -1.54 -14.30 11.53
N TYR A 172 -2.41 -13.36 11.92
CA TYR A 172 -2.92 -13.26 13.29
C TYR A 172 -4.13 -14.17 13.54
N ASN A 173 -4.72 -14.77 12.50
CA ASN A 173 -5.60 -15.92 12.61
C ASN A 173 -4.76 -17.20 12.68
N ILE A 174 -4.36 -17.57 13.90
CA ILE A 174 -3.40 -18.66 14.15
C ILE A 174 -3.85 -19.99 13.53
N GLU A 175 -5.13 -20.36 13.63
CA GLU A 175 -5.64 -21.63 13.10
C GLU A 175 -5.47 -21.73 11.58
N GLN A 176 -5.87 -20.69 10.85
CA GLN A 176 -5.74 -20.67 9.39
C GLN A 176 -4.28 -20.57 8.96
N TYR A 177 -3.48 -19.77 9.68
CA TYR A 177 -2.07 -19.61 9.39
C TYR A 177 -1.29 -20.91 9.58
N GLU A 178 -1.48 -21.63 10.69
CA GLU A 178 -0.85 -22.93 10.93
C GLU A 178 -1.28 -23.96 9.87
N THR A 179 -2.56 -23.99 9.52
CA THR A 179 -3.08 -24.84 8.43
C THR A 179 -2.39 -24.55 7.09
N MET A 180 -2.16 -23.28 6.75
CA MET A 180 -1.40 -22.89 5.55
C MET A 180 0.03 -23.41 5.60
N ILE A 181 0.72 -23.24 6.74
CA ILE A 181 2.10 -23.69 6.92
C ILE A 181 2.21 -25.21 6.71
N ASP A 182 1.27 -25.97 7.27
CA ASP A 182 1.23 -27.42 7.17
C ASP A 182 0.93 -27.91 5.75
N ILE A 183 -0.13 -27.39 5.12
CA ILE A 183 -0.54 -27.82 3.78
C ILE A 183 0.57 -27.52 2.77
N LEU A 184 1.14 -26.30 2.80
CA LEU A 184 2.18 -25.87 1.86
C LEU A 184 3.56 -26.43 2.20
N ARG A 185 3.74 -27.04 3.39
CA ARG A 185 5.02 -27.55 3.89
C ARG A 185 6.11 -26.47 3.87
N VAL A 186 5.78 -25.26 4.30
CA VAL A 186 6.72 -24.13 4.32
C VAL A 186 7.28 -23.87 5.72
N LYS A 187 8.31 -23.03 5.82
CA LYS A 187 8.73 -22.45 7.09
C LYS A 187 7.83 -21.26 7.45
N GLU A 188 7.66 -21.04 8.74
CA GLU A 188 6.98 -19.84 9.24
C GLU A 188 7.66 -18.56 8.75
N GLN A 189 6.84 -17.52 8.55
CA GLN A 189 7.31 -16.19 8.22
C GLN A 189 7.99 -15.53 9.42
N TYR A 190 9.26 -15.16 9.23
CA TYR A 190 9.98 -14.26 10.12
C TYR A 190 9.99 -12.84 9.54
N LEU A 191 9.35 -11.90 10.24
CA LEU A 191 9.41 -10.50 9.85
C LEU A 191 10.77 -9.90 10.21
N TYR A 192 11.36 -9.16 9.27
CA TYR A 192 12.54 -8.37 9.54
C TYR A 192 12.20 -7.24 10.54
N PRO A 193 13.09 -6.86 11.48
CA PRO A 193 12.76 -5.92 12.55
C PRO A 193 12.21 -4.57 12.07
N SER A 194 12.57 -4.12 10.87
CA SER A 194 12.05 -2.87 10.31
C SER A 194 10.71 -2.95 9.57
N SER A 195 10.10 -4.13 9.53
CA SER A 195 8.83 -4.35 8.85
C SER A 195 7.67 -3.62 9.53
N ILE A 196 6.75 -3.09 8.73
CA ILE A 196 5.39 -2.82 9.22
C ILE A 196 4.68 -4.16 9.51
N ARG A 197 3.56 -4.12 10.23
CA ARG A 197 2.92 -5.33 10.76
C ARG A 197 1.85 -5.95 9.87
N CYS A 198 1.26 -5.17 8.97
CA CYS A 198 0.13 -5.60 8.13
C CYS A 198 0.44 -5.27 6.68
N THR A 199 -0.02 -6.11 5.76
CA THR A 199 0.08 -5.85 4.31
C THR A 199 -1.19 -5.19 3.80
N TRP A 200 -2.33 -5.44 4.44
CA TRP A 200 -3.58 -4.74 4.24
C TRP A 200 -3.97 -3.98 5.52
N ASP A 201 -3.85 -2.64 5.51
CA ASP A 201 -3.99 -1.83 6.72
C ASP A 201 -4.93 -0.64 6.50
N SER A 202 -6.16 -0.77 6.96
CA SER A 202 -7.17 0.29 6.80
C SER A 202 -6.97 1.49 7.72
N SER A 203 -6.01 1.43 8.64
CA SER A 203 -5.62 2.54 9.50
C SER A 203 -4.60 3.47 8.85
N PHE A 204 -3.87 3.02 7.82
CA PHE A 204 -2.83 3.81 7.17
C PHE A 204 -3.00 3.93 5.66
N ASN A 205 -3.48 2.88 4.99
CA ASN A 205 -3.58 2.84 3.55
C ASN A 205 -4.91 3.42 3.07
N ALA A 206 -4.84 4.52 2.34
CA ALA A 206 -6.03 5.24 1.87
C ALA A 206 -6.86 4.54 0.79
N MET A 207 -6.31 3.52 0.14
CA MET A 207 -7.00 2.76 -0.91
C MET A 207 -7.82 1.59 -0.35
N THR A 208 -7.60 1.22 0.92
CA THR A 208 -8.41 0.20 1.60
C THR A 208 -9.82 0.70 1.91
N ASN A 209 -10.78 -0.22 1.99
CA ASN A 209 -12.14 0.13 2.38
C ASN A 209 -12.26 0.24 3.90
N ALA A 210 -12.33 1.47 4.39
CA ALA A 210 -12.48 1.84 5.80
C ALA A 210 -13.67 1.21 6.56
N LYS A 211 -14.61 0.53 5.87
CA LYS A 211 -15.71 -0.23 6.48
C LYS A 211 -15.28 -1.55 7.09
N HIS A 212 -14.19 -2.15 6.60
CA HIS A 212 -13.58 -3.32 7.23
C HIS A 212 -12.65 -2.80 8.32
N GLN A 213 -12.97 -3.11 9.57
CA GLN A 213 -12.28 -2.54 10.75
C GLN A 213 -11.03 -3.35 11.16
N GLU A 214 -10.62 -4.31 10.34
CA GLU A 214 -9.54 -5.25 10.65
C GLU A 214 -8.30 -4.92 9.80
N ASN A 215 -7.13 -4.99 10.40
CA ASN A 215 -5.86 -4.87 9.70
C ASN A 215 -5.26 -6.28 9.61
N GLN A 216 -4.78 -6.67 8.44
CA GLN A 216 -4.43 -8.06 8.15
C GLN A 216 -3.05 -8.17 7.50
N LEU A 217 -2.32 -9.24 7.83
CA LEU A 217 -1.13 -9.65 7.11
C LEU A 217 -1.50 -10.84 6.22
N LEU A 218 -1.74 -10.56 4.94
CA LEU A 218 -2.29 -11.50 3.96
C LEU A 218 -1.26 -11.95 2.92
N ASP A 219 -0.24 -11.12 2.69
CA ASP A 219 0.79 -11.37 1.69
C ASP A 219 2.02 -12.02 2.33
N TYR A 220 2.61 -12.97 1.61
CA TYR A 220 3.77 -13.72 2.10
C TYR A 220 4.77 -14.01 0.99
N ILE A 221 6.04 -14.15 1.37
CA ILE A 221 7.04 -14.87 0.60
C ILE A 221 7.63 -15.97 1.48
N LEU A 222 7.22 -17.20 1.24
CA LEU A 222 7.52 -18.38 2.06
C LEU A 222 8.52 -19.28 1.34
N ILE A 223 9.25 -20.08 2.11
CA ILE A 223 10.22 -21.06 1.60
C ILE A 223 9.78 -22.47 2.00
N HIS A 224 9.85 -23.43 1.09
CA HIS A 224 9.53 -24.82 1.40
C HIS A 224 10.49 -25.36 2.48
N LYS A 225 9.97 -26.07 3.48
CA LYS A 225 10.73 -26.49 4.67
C LYS A 225 11.90 -27.44 4.35
N ASP A 226 11.71 -28.31 3.36
CA ASP A 226 12.71 -29.31 2.94
C ASP A 226 13.68 -28.81 1.86
N HIS A 227 13.51 -27.57 1.38
CA HIS A 227 14.32 -26.98 0.30
C HIS A 227 14.93 -25.65 0.78
N THR A 228 15.78 -25.72 1.80
CA THR A 228 16.37 -24.53 2.43
C THR A 228 17.88 -24.55 2.46
N LEU A 229 18.50 -23.37 2.55
CA LEU A 229 19.94 -23.25 2.73
C LEU A 229 20.32 -23.46 4.20
N ASN A 230 21.35 -24.28 4.43
CA ASN A 230 21.90 -24.51 5.77
C ASN A 230 22.36 -23.20 6.42
N ASN A 231 22.10 -23.06 7.73
CA ASN A 231 22.51 -21.92 8.55
C ASN A 231 22.06 -20.55 8.02
N SER A 232 20.91 -20.51 7.35
CA SER A 232 20.33 -19.28 6.82
C SER A 232 18.93 -19.04 7.40
N LEU A 233 18.57 -17.77 7.57
CA LEU A 233 17.23 -17.34 7.94
C LEU A 233 16.61 -16.60 6.76
N TRP A 234 15.35 -16.92 6.47
CA TRP A 234 14.56 -16.22 5.47
C TRP A 234 13.67 -15.18 6.15
N PHE A 235 13.83 -13.92 5.75
CA PHE A 235 13.07 -12.80 6.26
C PHE A 235 12.06 -12.30 5.23
N ASN A 236 10.92 -11.84 5.74
CA ASN A 236 9.97 -10.99 5.02
C ASN A 236 10.08 -9.56 5.57
N LEU A 237 10.19 -8.58 4.70
CA LEU A 237 10.15 -7.17 5.04
C LEU A 237 8.96 -6.54 4.31
N ILE A 238 7.93 -6.19 5.06
CA ILE A 238 6.81 -5.40 4.57
C ILE A 238 7.24 -3.93 4.62
N ILE A 239 7.23 -3.28 3.46
CA ILE A 239 7.55 -1.86 3.36
C ILE A 239 6.28 -1.09 3.02
N ASP A 240 6.14 0.07 3.64
CA ASP A 240 5.21 1.07 3.12
C ASP A 240 5.90 1.87 2.02
N ALA A 241 5.62 1.49 0.78
CA ALA A 241 6.13 2.18 -0.38
C ALA A 241 5.09 3.15 -0.93
N MET A 242 5.39 4.44 -0.84
CA MET A 242 4.55 5.49 -1.42
C MET A 242 4.98 5.90 -2.82
N ALA A 243 4.05 6.47 -3.57
CA ALA A 243 4.33 7.19 -4.80
C ALA A 243 5.33 8.34 -4.57
N SER A 244 6.18 8.62 -5.57
CA SER A 244 7.13 9.75 -5.51
C SER A 244 6.43 11.11 -5.54
N GLU A 245 5.26 11.17 -6.17
CA GLU A 245 4.39 12.33 -6.32
C GLU A 245 2.95 11.94 -5.97
N GLN A 246 2.17 12.89 -5.48
CA GLN A 246 0.72 12.71 -5.33
C GLN A 246 0.06 12.52 -6.69
N TRP A 247 -0.91 11.60 -6.76
CA TRP A 247 -1.73 11.34 -7.93
C TRP A 247 -3.22 11.44 -7.58
N HIS A 248 -4.08 11.43 -8.60
CA HIS A 248 -5.52 11.66 -8.45
C HIS A 248 -6.33 10.62 -9.23
N LEU A 249 -7.44 10.17 -8.64
CA LEU A 249 -8.36 9.18 -9.23
C LEU A 249 -8.93 9.60 -10.59
N LEU A 250 -9.21 10.89 -10.84
CA LEU A 250 -9.74 11.37 -12.12
C LEU A 250 -8.65 12.00 -13.03
N GLY A 251 -7.38 11.79 -12.70
CA GLY A 251 -6.23 12.33 -13.43
C GLY A 251 -5.94 13.81 -13.13
N LYS A 252 -4.74 14.28 -13.52
CA LYS A 252 -4.22 15.62 -13.21
C LYS A 252 -5.07 16.79 -13.78
N ASN A 253 -5.89 16.53 -14.79
CA ASN A 253 -6.61 17.56 -15.56
C ASN A 253 -7.98 17.96 -14.98
N ARG A 254 -8.51 17.24 -13.98
CA ARG A 254 -9.75 17.65 -13.27
C ARG A 254 -9.40 18.25 -11.91
N MET A 255 -8.95 19.50 -11.94
CA MET A 255 -8.22 20.19 -10.85
C MET A 255 -9.07 20.63 -9.63
N PHE A 256 -10.30 20.14 -9.47
CA PHE A 256 -11.11 20.42 -8.28
C PHE A 256 -11.05 19.22 -7.32
N TYR A 257 -10.53 19.47 -6.13
CA TYR A 257 -10.40 18.49 -5.08
C TYR A 257 -11.74 18.29 -4.39
N ASN A 258 -12.54 17.33 -4.84
CA ASN A 258 -13.81 16.97 -4.22
C ASN A 258 -13.81 15.49 -3.80
N THR A 259 -14.96 15.00 -3.33
CA THR A 259 -15.13 13.60 -2.91
C THR A 259 -14.82 12.57 -3.99
N ARG A 260 -14.71 12.98 -5.27
CA ARG A 260 -14.41 12.10 -6.41
C ARG A 260 -12.97 12.25 -6.93
N ASN A 261 -12.18 13.22 -6.43
CA ASN A 261 -10.82 13.47 -6.92
C ASN A 261 -9.82 13.69 -5.77
N ILE A 262 -9.60 12.63 -4.99
CA ILE A 262 -8.76 12.64 -3.78
C ILE A 262 -7.28 12.49 -4.19
N PRO A 263 -6.38 13.39 -3.72
CA PRO A 263 -4.95 13.20 -3.87
C PRO A 263 -4.50 12.02 -3.00
N SER A 264 -3.75 11.11 -3.59
CA SER A 264 -3.25 9.91 -2.92
C SER A 264 -1.76 9.71 -3.18
N MET A 265 -1.11 9.03 -2.25
CA MET A 265 0.25 8.51 -2.39
C MET A 265 0.29 6.97 -2.38
N GLU A 266 -0.84 6.36 -2.01
CA GLU A 266 -1.38 5.06 -2.44
C GLU A 266 -0.72 4.47 -3.68
N LEU A 267 0.00 3.36 -3.63
CA LEU A 267 0.36 2.63 -4.85
C LEU A 267 -0.55 1.43 -5.12
N SER A 268 -1.12 0.88 -4.06
CA SER A 268 -2.09 -0.20 -3.99
C SER A 268 -2.75 -0.13 -2.60
N ASP A 269 -3.85 -0.83 -2.37
CA ASP A 269 -4.41 -1.05 -1.03
C ASP A 269 -3.62 -2.11 -0.22
N HIS A 270 -2.78 -2.91 -0.90
CA HIS A 270 -1.77 -3.77 -0.28
C HIS A 270 -0.37 -3.14 -0.28
N TYR A 271 0.37 -3.38 0.80
CA TYR A 271 1.79 -3.04 0.90
C TYR A 271 2.68 -4.15 0.36
N PRO A 272 3.76 -3.82 -0.37
CA PRO A 272 4.67 -4.81 -0.93
C PRO A 272 5.53 -5.49 0.15
N ILE A 273 5.83 -6.77 -0.09
CA ILE A 273 6.79 -7.57 0.68
C ILE A 273 8.08 -7.81 -0.11
N TRP A 274 9.19 -7.76 0.60
CA TRP A 274 10.47 -8.30 0.16
C TRP A 274 10.85 -9.56 0.93
N GLY A 275 11.28 -10.58 0.21
CA GLY A 275 11.81 -11.82 0.78
C GLY A 275 13.31 -11.89 0.55
N PHE A 276 14.09 -12.21 1.60
CA PHE A 276 15.53 -12.34 1.48
C PHE A 276 16.14 -13.19 2.59
N PHE A 277 17.31 -13.79 2.29
CA PHE A 277 18.12 -14.42 3.32
C PHE A 277 18.88 -13.39 4.16
N ASN A 278 19.07 -13.67 5.44
CA ASN A 278 19.95 -12.91 6.35
C ASN A 278 21.39 -12.74 5.84
N LEU A 279 21.83 -13.60 4.92
CA LEU A 279 23.11 -13.52 4.22
C LEU A 279 23.18 -12.39 3.18
N SER A 280 22.06 -11.72 2.90
CA SER A 280 22.00 -10.59 1.98
C SER A 280 22.83 -9.42 2.49
N LYS A 281 23.76 -8.93 1.68
CA LYS A 281 24.57 -7.73 1.96
C LYS A 281 23.81 -6.43 1.70
N LYS A 282 22.54 -6.51 1.26
CA LYS A 282 21.72 -5.34 0.96
C LYS A 282 21.35 -4.65 2.26
N GLN A 283 21.60 -3.34 2.32
CA GLN A 283 21.03 -2.51 3.38
C GLN A 283 19.54 -2.37 3.14
N TRP A 284 18.76 -2.79 4.14
CA TRP A 284 17.32 -2.66 4.12
C TRP A 284 16.93 -1.36 4.82
N PRO A 285 15.85 -0.70 4.38
CA PRO A 285 15.42 0.55 4.97
C PRO A 285 15.20 0.38 6.47
N GLU A 286 15.65 1.38 7.23
CA GLU A 286 15.28 1.55 8.62
C GLU A 286 13.75 1.68 8.73
N GLN A 287 13.19 1.37 9.91
CA GLN A 287 11.76 1.61 10.13
C GLN A 287 11.42 3.03 9.69
N PRO A 288 10.31 3.25 8.97
CA PRO A 288 9.86 4.59 8.65
C PRO A 288 9.84 5.40 9.96
N SER A 289 10.72 6.40 10.06
CA SER A 289 10.79 7.25 11.25
C SER A 289 9.43 7.92 11.46
N GLY A 290 8.96 7.91 12.70
CA GLY A 290 7.62 8.31 13.13
C GLY A 290 7.05 9.52 12.42
N VAL A 291 5.75 9.44 12.14
CA VAL A 291 5.01 10.46 11.40
C VAL A 291 4.27 11.35 12.38
N LEU A 292 4.45 12.66 12.22
CA LEU A 292 3.68 13.73 12.84
C LEU A 292 2.19 13.68 12.51
N THR A 293 1.46 12.66 12.96
CA THR A 293 0.03 12.53 12.62
C THR A 293 -0.82 13.57 13.32
N TYR A 294 -0.59 13.73 14.63
CA TYR A 294 -1.31 14.64 15.49
C TYR A 294 -0.39 15.81 15.78
N VAL A 295 -0.84 17.00 15.44
CA VAL A 295 0.00 18.19 15.47
C VAL A 295 -0.75 19.36 16.06
N ASN A 296 -0.02 20.18 16.80
CA ASN A 296 -0.44 21.54 17.06
C ASN A 296 0.30 22.46 16.08
N PHE A 297 -0.36 23.52 15.64
CA PHE A 297 0.31 24.62 14.96
C PHE A 297 0.55 25.75 15.94
N VAL A 298 1.71 26.39 15.82
CA VAL A 298 2.00 27.66 16.47
C VAL A 298 2.48 28.67 15.41
N THR A 299 2.29 29.95 15.64
CA THR A 299 2.87 31.00 14.79
C THR A 299 4.40 30.97 14.90
N ALA A 300 5.11 31.15 13.79
CA ALA A 300 6.56 31.00 13.78
C ALA A 300 7.31 32.15 14.50
N ASP A 301 6.73 33.34 14.49
CA ASP A 301 7.25 34.59 15.04
C ASP A 301 6.99 34.73 16.55
N THR A 302 5.78 34.39 16.98
CA THR A 302 5.29 34.63 18.35
C THR A 302 5.06 33.36 19.15
N ASN A 303 5.14 32.18 18.53
CA ASN A 303 4.82 30.87 19.14
C ASN A 303 3.41 30.81 19.75
N LEU A 304 2.47 31.62 19.25
CA LEU A 304 1.08 31.59 19.69
C LEU A 304 0.38 30.36 19.09
N PRO A 305 -0.39 29.60 19.89
CA PRO A 305 -1.04 28.40 19.42
C PRO A 305 -2.21 28.70 18.49
N ILE A 306 -2.46 27.80 17.55
CA ILE A 306 -3.67 27.83 16.73
C ILE A 306 -4.79 27.07 17.43
N MET A 307 -5.96 27.70 17.54
CA MET A 307 -7.10 27.20 18.30
C MET A 307 -8.36 27.14 17.45
N ILE A 308 -9.23 26.18 17.77
CA ILE A 308 -10.58 26.04 17.24
C ILE A 308 -11.56 26.52 18.31
N VAL A 309 -12.26 27.62 18.05
CA VAL A 309 -13.29 28.18 18.95
C VAL A 309 -14.54 28.49 18.13
N ASP A 310 -15.69 27.94 18.53
CA ASP A 310 -16.97 28.11 17.83
C ASP A 310 -16.89 27.87 16.31
N ARG A 311 -16.18 26.80 15.94
CA ARG A 311 -15.87 26.41 14.54
C ARG A 311 -15.01 27.42 13.76
N ASN A 312 -14.44 28.45 14.38
CA ASN A 312 -13.46 29.35 13.79
C ASN A 312 -12.03 28.90 14.10
N ILE A 313 -11.11 29.10 13.15
CA ILE A 313 -9.68 29.00 13.43
C ILE A 313 -9.13 30.38 13.79
N GLN A 314 -8.51 30.48 14.95
CA GLN A 314 -7.89 31.72 15.43
C GLN A 314 -6.52 31.47 16.07
N ILE A 315 -5.73 32.54 16.14
CA ILE A 315 -4.47 32.59 16.87
C ILE A 315 -4.78 32.87 18.35
N GLY A 316 -4.14 32.13 19.25
CA GLY A 316 -4.24 32.34 20.70
C GLY A 316 -3.71 33.69 21.15
N ASN A 317 -4.10 34.10 22.35
CA ASN A 317 -3.70 35.38 22.93
C ASN A 317 -2.44 35.23 23.79
N SER A 318 -2.12 34.01 24.22
CA SER A 318 -0.97 33.68 25.05
C SER A 318 -0.30 32.39 24.59
N THR A 319 1.02 32.30 24.78
CA THR A 319 1.78 31.06 24.54
C THR A 319 1.39 29.94 25.51
N ASN A 320 0.72 30.26 26.62
CA ASN A 320 0.22 29.30 27.59
C ASN A 320 -1.17 28.75 27.22
N ASP A 321 -1.82 29.30 26.19
CA ASP A 321 -3.10 28.79 25.73
C ASP A 321 -2.94 27.36 25.20
N THR A 322 -3.95 26.51 25.42
CA THR A 322 -3.91 25.13 24.94
C THR A 322 -4.30 25.09 23.46
N GLY A 323 -3.31 24.84 22.59
CA GLY A 323 -3.53 24.70 21.15
C GLY A 323 -4.43 23.51 20.79
N SER A 324 -5.20 23.66 19.72
CA SER A 324 -6.03 22.59 19.20
C SER A 324 -5.17 21.54 18.48
N ILE A 325 -5.57 20.28 18.65
CA ILE A 325 -4.93 19.16 17.96
C ILE A 325 -5.53 19.03 16.58
N PHE A 326 -4.68 18.99 15.58
CA PHE A 326 -5.04 18.72 14.20
C PHE A 326 -4.52 17.37 13.75
N ILE A 327 -5.28 16.70 12.90
CA ILE A 327 -4.79 15.60 12.10
C ILE A 327 -4.44 16.17 10.73
N LEU A 328 -3.17 16.10 10.38
CA LEU A 328 -2.68 16.44 9.05
C LEU A 328 -2.72 15.19 8.18
N THR A 329 -2.97 15.28 6.87
CA THR A 329 -2.83 14.10 5.99
C THR A 329 -2.66 14.44 4.52
N ASN A 330 -1.73 13.77 3.84
CA ASN A 330 -1.46 13.91 2.40
C ASN A 330 -1.90 12.70 1.56
N ASN A 331 -2.52 11.69 2.16
CA ASN A 331 -2.95 10.47 1.46
C ASN A 331 -4.47 10.36 1.30
N GLY A 332 -5.23 11.37 1.73
CA GLY A 332 -6.68 11.39 1.55
C GLY A 332 -7.48 10.68 2.66
N THR A 333 -6.81 10.11 3.67
CA THR A 333 -7.49 9.58 4.87
C THR A 333 -7.06 10.27 6.15
N PRO A 334 -7.99 10.52 7.09
CA PRO A 334 -7.72 11.13 8.39
C PRO A 334 -6.99 10.21 9.35
N ARG A 335 -6.64 8.98 8.94
CA ARG A 335 -6.29 7.93 9.90
C ARG A 335 -4.83 8.06 10.31
N ARG A 336 -3.89 8.13 9.35
CA ARG A 336 -2.48 8.54 9.54
C ARG A 336 -1.86 8.95 8.19
N HIS A 337 -0.86 9.81 8.23
CA HIS A 337 -0.05 10.16 7.04
C HIS A 337 1.39 9.71 7.20
N ARG A 338 2.23 9.95 6.20
CA ARG A 338 3.68 9.68 6.21
C ARG A 338 4.45 10.91 5.71
N CYS A 339 5.78 10.87 5.84
CA CYS A 339 6.75 11.92 5.44
C CYS A 339 6.11 13.01 4.57
N LEU A 340 5.67 14.08 5.22
CA LEU A 340 5.01 15.17 4.53
C LEU A 340 6.07 16.03 3.85
N LYS A 341 5.97 16.20 2.54
CA LYS A 341 6.94 17.01 1.78
C LYS A 341 6.37 18.38 1.47
N SER A 342 7.26 19.37 1.35
CA SER A 342 6.88 20.67 0.80
C SER A 342 6.19 20.51 -0.55
N GLU A 343 5.26 21.42 -0.84
CA GLU A 343 4.44 21.48 -2.04
C GLU A 343 3.39 20.36 -2.17
N GLN A 344 3.16 19.55 -1.14
CA GLN A 344 2.09 18.54 -1.13
C GLN A 344 0.76 19.13 -0.65
N TYR A 345 -0.33 18.58 -1.17
CA TYR A 345 -1.67 18.86 -0.67
C TYR A 345 -1.96 18.04 0.59
N VAL A 346 -2.46 18.71 1.62
CA VAL A 346 -2.82 18.16 2.91
C VAL A 346 -4.25 18.49 3.27
N ILE A 347 -4.89 17.60 4.01
CA ILE A 347 -6.14 17.86 4.70
C ILE A 347 -5.79 18.20 6.15
N LEU A 348 -6.40 19.27 6.66
CA LEU A 348 -6.37 19.62 8.07
C LEU A 348 -7.71 19.30 8.72
N ILE A 349 -7.68 18.50 9.78
CA ILE A 349 -8.86 17.89 10.40
C ILE A 349 -8.79 18.16 11.90
N ASP A 350 -9.93 18.42 12.54
CA ASP A 350 -10.01 18.49 13.99
C ASP A 350 -9.72 17.11 14.61
N GLY A 351 -8.73 17.04 15.50
CA GLY A 351 -8.35 15.83 16.21
C GLY A 351 -9.42 15.30 17.17
N ASN A 352 -10.33 16.14 17.64
CA ASN A 352 -11.46 15.76 18.49
C ASN A 352 -12.71 15.40 17.69
N GLN A 353 -12.92 16.03 16.53
CA GLN A 353 -14.07 15.80 15.65
C GLN A 353 -13.59 15.49 14.23
N SER A 354 -13.11 14.26 14.00
CA SER A 354 -12.48 13.83 12.73
C SER A 354 -13.40 13.91 11.49
N GLU A 355 -14.69 14.19 11.67
CA GLU A 355 -15.63 14.47 10.58
C GLU A 355 -15.62 15.93 10.11
N PHE A 356 -14.82 16.81 10.72
CA PHE A 356 -14.72 18.22 10.37
C PHE A 356 -13.43 18.53 9.61
N TYR A 357 -13.56 19.35 8.57
CA TYR A 357 -12.47 19.79 7.70
C TYR A 357 -12.38 21.31 7.68
N LEU A 358 -11.17 21.83 7.48
CA LEU A 358 -10.96 23.25 7.26
C LEU A 358 -11.59 23.72 5.93
N SER A 359 -12.33 24.82 5.98
CA SER A 359 -12.83 25.56 4.80
C SER A 359 -11.95 26.76 4.47
N ASP A 360 -12.12 27.30 3.27
CA ASP A 360 -11.50 28.53 2.80
C ASP A 360 -11.96 29.80 3.55
N ALA A 361 -13.08 29.72 4.27
CA ALA A 361 -13.79 30.86 4.85
C ALA A 361 -13.59 31.09 6.36
N LYS A 362 -12.43 30.77 6.96
CA LYS A 362 -12.16 30.83 8.42
C LYS A 362 -12.79 29.71 9.27
N TYR A 363 -13.64 28.84 8.70
CA TYR A 363 -14.45 27.87 9.47
C TYR A 363 -14.07 26.39 9.29
N PHE A 364 -14.38 25.55 10.30
CA PHE A 364 -14.49 24.09 10.18
C PHE A 364 -15.90 23.66 9.72
N ARG A 365 -15.99 22.73 8.76
CA ARG A 365 -17.25 22.21 8.21
C ARG A 365 -17.31 20.68 8.25
N MET A 366 -18.51 20.13 8.45
CA MET A 366 -18.76 18.68 8.44
C MET A 366 -18.53 18.05 7.05
N LYS A 367 -18.08 16.79 7.05
CA LYS A 367 -17.83 15.93 5.88
C LYS A 367 -18.93 15.93 4.82
N TYR A 368 -20.18 16.05 5.24
CA TYR A 368 -21.38 15.90 4.40
C TYR A 368 -22.12 17.23 4.14
N GLY A 369 -21.53 18.37 4.52
CA GLY A 369 -22.26 19.63 4.64
C GLY A 369 -22.37 20.53 3.40
N MET A 370 -21.38 20.61 2.50
CA MET A 370 -21.45 21.55 1.34
C MET A 370 -20.49 21.18 0.19
N GLU A 371 -20.84 21.58 -1.04
CA GLU A 371 -20.05 21.46 -2.27
C GLU A 371 -18.81 22.37 -2.32
N GLN A 372 -18.71 23.39 -1.46
CA GLN A 372 -17.68 24.43 -1.51
C GLN A 372 -16.56 24.29 -0.46
N VAL A 373 -16.33 23.10 0.12
CA VAL A 373 -15.19 22.92 1.03
C VAL A 373 -13.93 22.67 0.21
N ASN A 374 -13.01 23.62 0.20
CA ASN A 374 -11.66 23.41 -0.31
C ASN A 374 -10.86 22.58 0.72
N ARG A 375 -11.08 21.25 0.70
CA ARG A 375 -10.60 20.31 1.73
C ARG A 375 -9.07 20.17 1.79
N TYR A 376 -8.35 20.75 0.83
CA TYR A 376 -6.92 20.50 0.63
C TYR A 376 -6.14 21.81 0.56
N LEU A 377 -5.20 21.95 1.48
CA LEU A 377 -4.23 23.04 1.51
C LEU A 377 -2.89 22.52 1.01
N LYS A 378 -2.16 23.31 0.24
CA LYS A 378 -0.78 23.01 -0.11
C LYS A 378 0.15 23.49 1.00
N ILE A 379 0.90 22.58 1.61
CA ILE A 379 1.90 22.94 2.63
C ILE A 379 3.21 23.31 1.93
N ILE A 380 3.78 24.46 2.26
CA ILE A 380 5.00 24.97 1.63
C ILE A 380 6.01 25.26 2.73
N GLN A 381 7.00 24.38 2.86
CA GLN A 381 8.11 24.57 3.78
C GLN A 381 8.97 25.75 3.33
N THR A 382 9.36 26.60 4.28
CA THR A 382 10.14 27.83 4.05
C THR A 382 11.59 27.68 4.52
N ASP A 383 11.81 26.83 5.52
CA ASP A 383 13.13 26.38 5.94
C ASP A 383 13.50 25.12 5.15
N ASN A 384 14.18 25.25 4.00
CA ASN A 384 14.56 24.12 3.12
C ASN A 384 15.61 23.15 3.73
N THR A 385 15.48 22.80 5.00
CA THR A 385 16.46 22.06 5.79
C THR A 385 16.23 20.55 5.80
N THR A 386 15.01 20.08 5.50
CA THR A 386 14.64 18.66 5.66
C THR A 386 13.91 18.08 4.44
N LYS A 387 14.07 16.77 4.21
CA LYS A 387 13.35 16.04 3.15
C LYS A 387 11.88 15.78 3.48
N CYS A 388 11.57 15.69 4.76
CA CYS A 388 10.22 15.60 5.32
C CYS A 388 10.06 16.78 6.27
N ILE A 389 8.88 17.38 6.30
CA ILE A 389 8.49 18.35 7.29
C ILE A 389 8.52 17.66 8.66
N GLN A 390 9.19 18.28 9.62
CA GLN A 390 9.45 17.76 10.96
C GLN A 390 8.88 18.72 12.02
N THR A 391 8.95 18.31 13.29
CA THR A 391 8.65 19.19 14.41
C THR A 391 9.54 20.43 14.31
N ASN A 392 8.96 21.60 14.51
CA ASN A 392 9.54 22.93 14.35
C ASN A 392 9.88 23.36 12.92
N SER A 393 9.61 22.54 11.89
CA SER A 393 9.69 23.03 10.50
C SER A 393 8.75 24.21 10.29
N THR A 394 9.24 25.23 9.59
CA THR A 394 8.50 26.46 9.32
C THR A 394 7.85 26.41 7.95
N PHE A 395 6.55 26.64 7.89
CA PHE A 395 5.79 26.52 6.65
C PHE A 395 4.70 27.59 6.52
N ILE A 396 4.22 27.76 5.28
CA ILE A 396 3.00 28.50 4.95
C ILE A 396 1.99 27.54 4.32
N LEU A 397 0.71 27.92 4.34
CA LEU A 397 -0.37 27.16 3.73
C LEU A 397 -0.95 27.94 2.55
N GLN A 398 -1.05 27.28 1.39
CA GLN A 398 -1.66 27.84 0.19
C GLN A 398 -2.97 27.11 -0.13
N THR A 399 -3.97 27.83 -0.62
CA THR A 399 -5.19 27.28 -1.21
C THR A 399 -5.34 27.74 -2.66
N ARG A 400 -6.19 27.06 -3.43
CA ARG A 400 -6.53 27.44 -4.80
C ARG A 400 -8.03 27.72 -4.88
N LEU A 401 -8.38 28.98 -5.14
CA LEU A 401 -9.75 29.42 -5.39
C LEU A 401 -9.98 29.57 -6.91
N SER A 402 -11.23 29.76 -7.32
CA SER A 402 -11.58 30.04 -8.73
C SER A 402 -10.85 31.27 -9.29
N THR A 403 -10.49 32.22 -8.42
CA THR A 403 -9.84 33.50 -8.74
C THR A 403 -8.32 33.47 -8.65
N GLY A 404 -7.71 32.33 -8.34
CA GLY A 404 -6.24 32.16 -8.27
C GLY A 404 -5.75 31.47 -6.99
N PHE A 405 -4.45 31.60 -6.73
CA PHE A 405 -3.84 31.09 -5.51
C PHE A 405 -3.92 32.12 -4.39
N TYR A 406 -4.19 31.63 -3.18
CA TYR A 406 -4.28 32.42 -1.96
C TYR A 406 -3.48 31.74 -0.86
N TYR A 407 -3.01 32.51 0.11
CA TYR A 407 -2.26 32.03 1.25
C TYR A 407 -3.00 32.31 2.55
N VAL A 408 -2.81 31.43 3.53
CA VAL A 408 -3.35 31.61 4.87
C VAL A 408 -2.62 32.78 5.53
N ASN A 409 -3.39 33.76 5.99
CA ASN A 409 -2.95 34.89 6.81
C ASN A 409 -3.97 35.11 7.93
N HIS A 410 -3.72 36.05 8.84
CA HIS A 410 -4.65 36.42 9.90
C HIS A 410 -5.23 37.82 9.71
N SER A 411 -6.46 38.01 10.19
CA SER A 411 -7.13 39.30 10.30
C SER A 411 -7.95 39.31 11.58
N SER A 412 -7.67 40.26 12.48
CA SER A 412 -8.28 40.34 13.81
C SER A 412 -8.26 39.00 14.55
N SER A 413 -7.06 38.40 14.64
CA SER A 413 -6.78 37.08 15.23
C SER A 413 -7.41 35.85 14.54
N HIS A 414 -8.22 36.02 13.50
CA HIS A 414 -8.81 34.89 12.76
C HIS A 414 -7.97 34.52 11.53
N LEU A 415 -7.74 33.22 11.30
CA LEU A 415 -7.04 32.74 10.11
C LEU A 415 -7.97 32.64 8.89
N CYS A 416 -7.57 33.25 7.77
CA CYS A 416 -8.26 33.17 6.47
C CYS A 416 -7.30 32.90 5.32
N SER A 417 -7.80 32.30 4.24
CA SER A 417 -7.10 32.25 2.95
C SER A 417 -7.29 33.55 2.18
N CYS A 418 -6.74 34.65 2.69
CA CYS A 418 -7.17 36.01 2.32
C CYS A 418 -6.11 36.88 1.64
N THR A 419 -4.86 36.42 1.51
CA THR A 419 -3.83 37.16 0.77
C THR A 419 -3.42 36.45 -0.52
N LYS A 420 -3.17 37.22 -1.58
CA LYS A 420 -2.54 36.72 -2.83
C LYS A 420 -1.01 36.84 -2.79
N ASP A 421 -0.48 37.63 -1.87
CA ASP A 421 0.94 37.86 -1.70
C ASP A 421 1.52 36.77 -0.79
N ARG A 422 2.49 36.02 -1.32
CA ARG A 422 3.15 34.94 -0.58
C ARG A 422 3.94 35.48 0.61
N ASP A 423 4.52 36.67 0.49
CA ASP A 423 5.39 37.24 1.51
C ASP A 423 4.58 37.76 2.72
N GLN A 424 3.27 37.91 2.54
CA GLN A 424 2.33 38.25 3.61
C GLN A 424 1.67 37.02 4.26
N ALA A 425 2.05 35.80 3.86
CA ALA A 425 1.48 34.60 4.44
C ALA A 425 1.91 34.42 5.91
N GLN A 426 1.00 33.93 6.75
CA GLN A 426 1.34 33.57 8.12
C GLN A 426 2.30 32.37 8.12
N LEU A 427 3.44 32.52 8.77
CA LEU A 427 4.37 31.41 9.01
C LEU A 427 3.92 30.62 10.25
N PHE A 428 3.92 29.30 10.12
CA PHE A 428 3.58 28.36 11.18
C PHE A 428 4.76 27.44 11.49
N LYS A 429 4.80 26.92 12.71
CA LYS A 429 5.64 25.79 13.13
C LYS A 429 4.78 24.63 13.57
N LEU A 430 5.25 23.43 13.25
CA LEU A 430 4.63 22.17 13.65
C LEU A 430 5.11 21.72 15.03
N VAL A 431 4.18 21.34 15.91
CA VAL A 431 4.51 20.74 17.20
C VAL A 431 3.87 19.35 17.26
N GLU A 432 4.70 18.31 17.37
CA GLU A 432 4.21 16.93 17.49
C GLU A 432 3.41 16.72 18.77
N VAL A 433 2.25 16.09 18.65
CA VAL A 433 1.47 15.62 19.78
C VAL A 433 1.63 14.10 19.85
N LYS A 434 2.40 13.62 20.84
CA LYS A 434 2.55 12.18 21.09
C LYS A 434 1.25 11.64 21.65
N ARG A 435 0.49 10.87 20.86
CA ARG A 435 -0.63 10.08 21.37
C ARG A 435 -0.07 8.85 22.08
N LYS A 436 -0.36 8.67 23.37
CA LYS A 436 -0.18 7.37 24.03
C LYS A 436 -1.16 6.38 23.37
N ASP A 437 -0.65 5.20 23.06
CA ASP A 437 -1.42 4.02 22.65
C ASP A 437 -2.21 4.14 21.34
N ILE A 438 -1.53 3.81 20.25
CA ILE A 438 -2.19 2.99 19.22
C ILE A 438 -1.34 1.73 19.08
N SER A 439 -1.51 0.85 20.05
CA SER A 439 -1.04 -0.52 19.95
C SER A 439 -1.81 -1.22 18.83
N CYS A 440 -1.13 -2.02 18.01
CA CYS A 440 -1.76 -3.07 17.22
C CYS A 440 -2.22 -4.22 18.13
N SER A 441 -2.82 -3.92 19.29
CA SER A 441 -3.51 -4.91 20.10
C SER A 441 -4.98 -4.81 19.72
N ILE A 442 -5.39 -5.73 18.88
CA ILE A 442 -6.79 -6.05 18.67
C ILE A 442 -7.41 -6.29 20.05
N THR A 443 -8.46 -5.55 20.39
CA THR A 443 -9.34 -5.91 21.50
C THR A 443 -9.92 -7.28 21.17
N HIS A 444 -9.63 -8.26 22.05
CA HIS A 444 -10.01 -9.67 21.95
C HIS A 444 -11.45 -9.93 21.55
#